data_AF-A0A5E8H994-F1
#
_entry.id   AF-A0A5E8H994-F1
#
_cell.length_a   1.000
_cell.length_b   1.000
_cell.length_c   1.000
_cell.angle_alpha   90.00
_cell.angle_beta   90.00
_cell.angle_gamma   90.00
#
_symmetry.space_group_name_H-M   'P 1'
#
loop_
_entity.id
_entity.type
_entity.pdbx_description
1 polymer ?
#
loop_
_entity_poly.entity_id
_entity_poly.type
_entity_poly.pdbx_seq_one_letter_code
_entity_poly.pdbx_strand_id
1 'polypeptide(L)'
;MKELLTTNDAGKALATIINPSAFPGNVSYAYWASTPNLNNVTNSWYLDYTRGDSYLQNTNVYHGRCVASPAPFETPSFTDNGDGTIKDQTTGLTWQKCSLGQNNDATCSGASNSVVWGSALTYCNSLSLGTKTWRLPNRNELVGLFHFASLTAPMIDQSMFPNTTSNFYWTSTTYADNTLNAWYVNFNSPAAPFNLYDGINKGTSLFVRCVAN
;
A
#
# COMPACT_ATOMS: atom_id res chain seq x y z
N MET A 1 8.73 8.80 1.90
CA MET A 1 8.40 7.45 2.44
C MET A 1 8.25 6.48 1.30
N LYS A 2 7.51 6.83 0.24
CA LYS A 2 7.33 5.98 -0.93
C LYS A 2 8.64 5.54 -1.57
N GLU A 3 9.62 6.44 -1.65
CA GLU A 3 10.95 6.13 -2.18
C GLU A 3 11.67 5.06 -1.35
N LEU A 4 11.61 5.16 -0.01
CA LEU A 4 12.19 4.17 0.88
C LEU A 4 11.50 2.80 0.74
N LEU A 5 10.17 2.80 0.54
CA LEU A 5 9.39 1.59 0.28
C LEU A 5 9.78 0.86 -1.01
N THR A 6 10.28 1.56 -2.03
CA THR A 6 10.75 0.88 -3.26
C THR A 6 11.94 -0.04 -3.02
N THR A 7 12.71 0.21 -1.96
CA THR A 7 13.87 -0.61 -1.59
C THR A 7 13.49 -1.83 -0.74
N ASN A 8 12.20 -2.00 -0.42
CA ASN A 8 11.67 -3.04 0.46
C ASN A 8 11.09 -4.21 -0.36
N ASP A 9 11.72 -5.38 -0.28
CA ASP A 9 11.24 -6.64 -0.85
C ASP A 9 10.39 -7.40 0.17
N ALA A 10 9.09 -7.28 -0.01
CA ALA A 10 8.04 -7.85 0.83
C ALA A 10 8.04 -9.37 0.95
N GLY A 11 8.62 -10.04 -0.05
CA GLY A 11 8.53 -11.50 -0.22
C GLY A 11 9.64 -12.27 0.48
N LYS A 12 10.58 -11.59 1.15
CA LYS A 12 11.74 -12.21 1.79
C LYS A 12 11.57 -12.31 3.30
N ALA A 13 11.76 -13.51 3.85
CA ALA A 13 11.92 -13.72 5.29
C ALA A 13 13.41 -13.55 5.59
N LEU A 14 13.79 -12.49 6.32
CA LEU A 14 15.11 -12.25 6.94
C LEU A 14 16.31 -12.91 6.23
N ALA A 15 17.01 -12.21 5.32
CA ALA A 15 18.31 -11.65 5.68
C ALA A 15 18.63 -10.34 4.95
N THR A 16 17.77 -9.89 4.04
CA THR A 16 17.83 -8.54 3.50
C THR A 16 16.57 -8.26 2.68
N ILE A 17 15.58 -7.71 3.36
CA ILE A 17 14.40 -7.13 2.71
C ILE A 17 14.85 -6.04 1.72
N ILE A 18 15.94 -5.34 2.02
CA ILE A 18 16.66 -4.52 1.06
C ILE A 18 17.68 -5.37 0.29
N ASN A 19 17.77 -5.29 -1.03
CA ASN A 19 18.73 -6.10 -1.79
C ASN A 19 20.19 -5.85 -1.31
N PRO A 20 20.90 -6.83 -0.73
CA PRO A 20 22.22 -6.61 -0.12
C PRO A 20 23.31 -6.36 -1.17
N SER A 21 23.11 -6.87 -2.38
CA SER A 21 24.03 -6.65 -3.51
C SER A 21 23.87 -5.24 -4.08
N ALA A 22 22.65 -4.71 -4.08
CA ALA A 22 22.39 -3.33 -4.49
C ALA A 22 22.73 -2.32 -3.38
N PHE A 23 22.63 -2.73 -2.12
CA PHE A 23 22.82 -1.88 -0.93
C PHE A 23 23.75 -2.56 0.10
N PRO A 24 25.06 -2.63 -0.18
CA PRO A 24 26.03 -3.26 0.72
C PRO A 24 26.16 -2.50 2.05
N GLY A 25 26.38 -3.24 3.15
CA GLY A 25 26.59 -2.67 4.48
C GLY A 25 25.33 -2.11 5.15
N ASN A 26 24.14 -2.45 4.65
CA ASN A 26 22.89 -1.97 5.24
C ASN A 26 22.66 -2.59 6.64
N VAL A 27 22.15 -1.78 7.57
CA VAL A 27 21.71 -2.26 8.88
C VAL A 27 20.28 -2.78 8.73
N SER A 28 20.00 -4.01 9.14
CA SER A 28 18.64 -4.56 9.16
C SER A 28 17.87 -4.00 10.36
N TYR A 29 17.57 -2.70 10.32
CA TYR A 29 16.81 -1.98 11.35
C TYR A 29 16.10 -0.77 10.76
N ALA A 30 15.61 0.13 11.61
CA ALA A 30 14.80 1.28 11.25
C ALA A 30 15.56 2.39 10.51
N TYR A 31 14.95 2.89 9.42
CA TYR A 31 15.38 4.05 8.64
C TYR A 31 14.28 5.09 8.58
N TRP A 32 14.60 6.33 8.94
CA TRP A 32 13.70 7.46 8.84
C TRP A 32 13.31 7.75 7.39
N ALA A 33 12.04 8.02 7.16
CA ALA A 33 11.57 8.72 5.99
C ALA A 33 11.41 10.22 6.30
N SER A 34 11.74 11.07 5.34
CA SER A 34 11.49 12.52 5.40
C SER A 34 10.01 12.89 5.34
N THR A 35 9.11 11.93 5.22
CA THR A 35 7.66 12.16 5.17
C THR A 35 7.16 12.46 6.58
N PRO A 36 6.67 13.68 6.85
CA PRO A 36 6.14 14.03 8.16
C PRO A 36 4.79 13.34 8.40
N ASN A 37 4.43 13.14 9.66
CA ASN A 37 3.03 12.97 10.01
C ASN A 37 2.36 14.34 10.04
N LEU A 38 1.44 14.61 9.11
CA LEU A 38 0.77 15.90 9.05
C LEU A 38 -0.18 16.17 10.22
N ASN A 39 -0.66 15.13 10.92
CA ASN A 39 -1.49 15.28 12.13
C ASN A 39 -0.66 15.54 13.39
N ASN A 40 0.60 15.12 13.41
CA ASN A 40 1.52 15.36 14.51
C ASN A 40 2.93 15.45 13.94
N VAL A 41 3.36 16.67 13.64
CA VAL A 41 4.66 16.96 13.01
C VAL A 41 5.88 16.54 13.84
N THR A 42 5.69 16.14 15.10
CA THR A 42 6.76 15.53 15.91
C THR A 42 6.99 14.07 15.55
N ASN A 43 6.02 13.39 14.92
CA ASN A 43 6.15 12.03 14.43
C ASN A 43 6.64 12.04 12.98
N SER A 44 7.49 11.08 12.65
CA SER A 44 7.87 10.77 11.27
C SER A 44 7.60 9.31 10.97
N TRP A 45 7.47 9.00 9.68
CA TRP A 45 7.42 7.62 9.23
C TRP A 45 8.83 7.02 9.26
N TYR A 46 8.93 5.76 9.65
CA TYR A 46 10.14 4.97 9.44
C TYR A 46 9.80 3.61 8.84
N LEU A 47 10.77 3.05 8.14
CA LEU A 47 10.74 1.70 7.62
C LEU A 47 11.69 0.83 8.44
N ASP A 48 11.19 -0.27 8.99
CA ASP A 48 12.01 -1.26 9.67
C ASP A 48 12.37 -2.41 8.71
N TYR A 49 13.65 -2.51 8.32
CA TYR A 49 14.11 -3.58 7.44
C TYR A 49 14.25 -4.95 8.13
N THR A 50 14.04 -5.05 9.45
CA THR A 50 14.04 -6.33 10.16
C THR A 50 12.92 -7.22 9.62
N ARG A 51 11.72 -6.67 9.49
CA ARG A 51 10.52 -7.41 9.05
C ARG A 51 9.82 -6.75 7.86
N GLY A 52 10.27 -5.56 7.47
CA GLY A 52 9.76 -4.79 6.35
C GLY A 52 8.63 -3.87 6.75
N ASP A 53 8.23 -3.87 8.02
CA ASP A 53 7.12 -3.12 8.61
C ASP A 53 7.34 -1.60 8.55
N SER A 54 6.24 -0.85 8.62
CA SER A 54 6.28 0.62 8.62
C SER A 54 5.50 1.19 9.79
N TYR A 55 6.11 2.17 10.45
CA TYR A 55 5.63 2.67 11.74
C TYR A 55 5.70 4.20 11.80
N LEU A 56 4.90 4.75 12.70
CA LEU A 56 4.79 6.18 12.96
C LEU A 56 5.16 6.47 14.42
N GLN A 57 6.32 7.11 14.67
CA GLN A 57 6.83 7.40 16.02
C GLN A 57 7.61 8.72 16.07
N ASN A 58 7.89 9.23 17.28
CA ASN A 58 8.48 10.55 17.54
C ASN A 58 9.69 10.61 18.49
N THR A 59 10.20 9.48 19.00
CA THR A 59 11.15 9.53 20.14
C THR A 59 12.46 8.75 19.97
N ASN A 60 12.68 8.06 18.84
CA ASN A 60 13.83 7.18 18.68
C ASN A 60 14.92 7.73 17.74
N VAL A 61 16.14 7.23 17.89
CA VAL A 61 17.25 7.51 16.96
C VAL A 61 17.33 6.36 15.96
N TYR A 62 17.14 6.66 14.67
CA TYR A 62 17.17 5.67 13.58
C TYR A 62 18.12 6.11 12.45
N HIS A 63 18.42 5.21 11.53
CA HIS A 63 19.31 5.48 10.40
C HIS A 63 18.64 6.39 9.35
N GLY A 64 19.45 7.02 8.51
CA GLY A 64 18.98 7.80 7.35
C GLY A 64 19.54 7.22 6.06
N ARG A 65 18.76 7.33 4.97
CA ARG A 65 19.21 7.03 3.60
C ARG A 65 18.74 8.12 2.67
N CYS A 66 19.67 8.75 1.96
CA CYS A 66 19.34 9.67 0.88
C CYS A 66 18.82 8.88 -0.33
N VAL A 67 17.79 9.39 -0.96
CA VAL A 67 17.18 8.87 -2.19
C VAL A 67 17.18 10.00 -3.24
N ALA A 68 17.25 9.64 -4.52
CA ALA A 68 17.25 10.60 -5.62
C ALA A 68 16.17 10.20 -6.63
N SER A 69 15.28 11.14 -6.97
CA SER A 69 14.23 10.98 -7.98
C SER A 69 14.11 12.27 -8.82
N PRO A 70 13.74 12.20 -10.12
CA PRO A 70 13.64 13.39 -10.99
C PRO A 70 12.53 14.39 -10.61
N ALA A 71 11.47 13.92 -9.95
CA ALA A 71 10.41 14.71 -9.34
C ALA A 71 9.98 14.00 -8.04
N PRO A 72 9.48 14.70 -7.00
CA PRO A 72 9.07 14.04 -5.77
C PRO A 72 8.01 12.99 -6.09
N PHE A 73 8.33 11.71 -5.86
CA PHE A 73 7.44 10.56 -6.04
C PHE A 73 6.17 10.63 -5.16
N GLU A 74 6.04 11.69 -4.38
CA GLU A 74 5.05 11.89 -3.33
C GLU A 74 3.71 12.46 -3.87
N THR A 75 3.63 12.93 -5.12
CA THR A 75 2.36 13.33 -5.75
C THR A 75 1.90 12.24 -6.72
N PRO A 76 0.90 11.40 -6.36
CA PRO A 76 0.32 10.46 -7.30
C PRO A 76 -0.23 11.19 -8.53
N SER A 77 0.00 10.63 -9.71
CA SER A 77 -0.60 11.12 -10.95
C SER A 77 -1.57 10.08 -11.47
N PHE A 78 -2.86 10.33 -11.28
CA PHE A 78 -3.92 9.41 -11.68
C PHE A 78 -4.78 10.02 -12.80
N THR A 79 -5.31 9.16 -13.66
CA THR A 79 -6.29 9.52 -14.69
C THR A 79 -7.45 8.56 -14.64
N ASP A 80 -8.66 9.09 -14.50
CA ASP A 80 -9.88 8.29 -14.55
C ASP A 80 -10.25 8.03 -16.01
N ASN A 81 -10.39 6.76 -16.38
CA ASN A 81 -10.71 6.38 -17.76
C ASN A 81 -12.22 6.45 -18.03
N GLY A 82 -13.06 6.67 -17.01
CA GLY A 82 -14.51 6.70 -17.14
C GLY A 82 -15.17 5.33 -17.38
N ASP A 83 -14.40 4.25 -17.34
CA ASP A 83 -14.82 2.87 -17.58
C ASP A 83 -14.78 2.00 -16.31
N GLY A 84 -14.72 2.65 -15.14
CA GLY A 84 -14.51 1.98 -13.86
C GLY A 84 -13.04 1.66 -13.54
N THR A 85 -12.09 2.15 -14.36
CA THR A 85 -10.65 1.99 -14.11
C THR A 85 -9.92 3.32 -14.00
N ILE A 86 -8.77 3.30 -13.30
CA ILE A 86 -7.91 4.46 -13.09
C ILE A 86 -6.50 4.12 -13.56
N LYS A 87 -5.92 4.94 -14.43
CA LYS A 87 -4.52 4.83 -14.83
C LYS A 87 -3.63 5.56 -13.82
N ASP A 88 -2.64 4.86 -13.29
CA ASP A 88 -1.51 5.45 -12.57
C ASP A 88 -0.43 5.80 -13.60
N GLN A 89 -0.20 7.10 -13.81
CA GLN A 89 0.78 7.61 -14.78
C GLN A 89 2.21 7.49 -14.27
N THR A 90 2.40 7.35 -12.95
CA THR A 90 3.73 7.21 -12.35
C THR A 90 4.25 5.79 -12.52
N THR A 91 3.41 4.79 -12.29
CA THR A 91 3.82 3.37 -12.36
C THR A 91 3.43 2.69 -13.67
N GLY A 92 2.53 3.29 -14.45
CA GLY A 92 1.93 2.66 -15.61
C GLY A 92 0.89 1.59 -15.26
N LEU A 93 0.55 1.37 -13.99
CA LEU A 93 -0.47 0.40 -13.58
C LEU A 93 -1.88 0.92 -13.85
N THR A 94 -2.83 0.01 -14.05
CA THR A 94 -4.25 0.32 -14.10
C THR A 94 -4.97 -0.28 -12.90
N TRP A 95 -5.70 0.54 -12.17
CA TRP A 95 -6.41 0.17 -10.96
C TRP A 95 -7.90 0.00 -11.22
N GLN A 96 -8.52 -0.95 -10.53
CA GLN A 96 -9.96 -0.98 -10.40
C GLN A 96 -10.38 0.24 -9.56
N LYS A 97 -11.31 1.07 -10.05
CA LYS A 97 -11.74 2.30 -9.37
C LYS A 97 -12.48 2.02 -8.07
N CYS A 98 -13.29 0.96 -8.02
CA CYS A 98 -14.16 0.68 -6.88
C CYS A 98 -13.73 -0.58 -6.15
N SER A 99 -13.97 -0.64 -4.84
CA SER A 99 -13.60 -1.80 -4.04
C SER A 99 -14.54 -2.97 -4.35
N LEU A 100 -14.10 -4.20 -4.07
CA LEU A 100 -14.92 -5.41 -4.17
C LEU A 100 -16.28 -5.18 -3.49
N GLY A 101 -17.37 -5.50 -4.21
CA GLY A 101 -18.76 -5.36 -3.74
C GLY A 101 -19.45 -4.07 -4.21
N GLN A 102 -18.68 -3.04 -4.55
CA GLN A 102 -19.21 -1.81 -5.14
C GLN A 102 -19.39 -1.95 -6.65
N ASN A 103 -20.26 -1.10 -7.21
CA ASN A 103 -20.41 -0.93 -8.63
C ASN A 103 -19.22 -0.15 -9.18
N ASN A 104 -18.65 -0.57 -10.32
CA ASN A 104 -17.54 0.14 -10.98
C ASN A 104 -18.04 1.37 -11.76
N ASP A 105 -18.83 2.22 -11.11
CA ASP A 105 -19.35 3.47 -11.67
C ASP A 105 -18.52 4.68 -11.22
N ALA A 106 -18.99 5.89 -11.55
CA ALA A 106 -18.25 7.12 -11.28
C ALA A 106 -18.05 7.39 -9.78
N THR A 107 -18.95 6.91 -8.91
CA THR A 107 -18.96 7.21 -7.48
C THR A 107 -18.69 5.98 -6.61
N CYS A 108 -18.48 4.80 -7.20
CA CYS A 108 -18.39 3.54 -6.48
C CYS A 108 -19.62 3.27 -5.62
N SER A 109 -20.80 3.35 -6.24
CA SER A 109 -22.07 3.12 -5.55
C SER A 109 -22.20 1.69 -5.01
N GLY A 110 -23.07 1.50 -4.02
CA GLY A 110 -23.23 0.23 -3.31
C GLY A 110 -22.29 0.08 -2.12
N ALA A 111 -22.24 -1.12 -1.55
CA ALA A 111 -21.47 -1.42 -0.35
C ALA A 111 -20.22 -2.23 -0.70
N SER A 112 -19.07 -1.83 -0.17
CA SER A 112 -17.87 -2.65 -0.25
C SER A 112 -17.99 -3.88 0.66
N ASN A 113 -17.48 -5.02 0.21
CA ASN A 113 -17.39 -6.24 1.00
C ASN A 113 -15.94 -6.53 1.40
N SER A 114 -15.76 -7.18 2.53
CA SER A 114 -14.49 -7.76 2.95
C SER A 114 -14.51 -9.28 2.79
N VAL A 115 -13.37 -9.85 2.42
CA VAL A 115 -13.22 -11.28 2.17
C VAL A 115 -11.88 -11.80 2.68
N VAL A 116 -11.77 -13.11 2.88
CA VAL A 116 -10.51 -13.77 3.23
C VAL A 116 -9.53 -13.72 2.06
N TRP A 117 -8.23 -13.88 2.35
CA TRP A 117 -7.15 -13.64 1.39
C TRP A 117 -7.26 -14.51 0.11
N GLY A 118 -7.61 -15.79 0.27
CA GLY A 118 -7.82 -16.69 -0.88
C GLY A 118 -8.95 -16.22 -1.81
N SER A 119 -10.05 -15.73 -1.25
CA SER A 119 -11.16 -15.17 -2.03
C SER A 119 -10.79 -13.85 -2.70
N ALA A 120 -9.92 -13.04 -2.08
CA ALA A 120 -9.41 -11.81 -2.68
C ALA A 120 -8.58 -12.10 -3.94
N LEU A 121 -7.72 -13.11 -3.91
CA LEU A 121 -6.96 -13.58 -5.07
C LEU A 121 -7.89 -14.05 -6.19
N THR A 122 -8.86 -14.91 -5.85
CA THR A 122 -9.84 -15.43 -6.81
C THR A 122 -10.66 -14.31 -7.44
N TYR A 123 -11.15 -13.37 -6.62
CA TYR A 123 -11.90 -12.20 -7.10
C TYR A 123 -11.12 -11.45 -8.17
N CYS A 124 -9.90 -11.01 -7.86
CA CYS A 124 -9.15 -10.22 -8.82
C CYS A 124 -8.79 -11.01 -10.08
N ASN A 125 -8.41 -12.29 -9.97
CA ASN A 125 -8.12 -13.11 -11.16
C ASN A 125 -9.35 -13.36 -12.04
N SER A 126 -10.56 -13.28 -11.46
CA SER A 126 -11.83 -13.49 -12.17
C SER A 126 -12.53 -12.19 -12.61
N LEU A 127 -11.99 -11.03 -12.24
CA LEU A 127 -12.63 -9.74 -12.50
C LEU A 127 -12.70 -9.49 -14.01
N SER A 128 -13.92 -9.34 -14.53
CA SER A 128 -14.18 -8.97 -15.92
C SER A 128 -14.53 -7.48 -16.01
N LEU A 129 -13.52 -6.62 -15.98
CA LEU A 129 -13.65 -5.17 -16.12
C LEU A 129 -12.71 -4.67 -17.23
N GLY A 130 -13.28 -4.25 -18.36
CA GLY A 130 -12.53 -3.94 -19.58
C GLY A 130 -11.76 -5.16 -20.13
N THR A 131 -10.79 -4.93 -21.02
CA THR A 131 -9.95 -5.97 -21.63
C THR A 131 -8.61 -6.10 -20.90
N LYS A 132 -8.63 -6.36 -19.59
CA LYS A 132 -7.44 -6.39 -18.73
C LYS A 132 -7.31 -7.73 -18.00
N THR A 133 -6.07 -8.13 -17.74
CA THR A 133 -5.76 -9.24 -16.82
C THR A 133 -5.55 -8.68 -15.43
N TRP A 134 -6.54 -8.91 -14.57
CA TRP A 134 -6.56 -8.39 -13.22
C TRP A 134 -5.88 -9.35 -12.24
N ARG A 135 -5.29 -8.76 -11.21
CA ARG A 135 -4.66 -9.48 -10.09
C ARG A 135 -4.79 -8.67 -8.81
N LEU A 136 -4.59 -9.34 -7.68
CA LEU A 136 -4.46 -8.67 -6.40
C LEU A 136 -3.10 -7.96 -6.36
N PRO A 137 -3.04 -6.66 -6.02
CA PRO A 137 -1.80 -5.90 -6.01
C PRO A 137 -0.84 -6.47 -4.97
N ASN A 138 0.45 -6.44 -5.26
CA ASN A 138 1.45 -6.73 -4.25
C ASN A 138 1.55 -5.58 -3.24
N ARG A 139 2.28 -5.81 -2.15
CA ARG A 139 2.44 -4.87 -1.03
C ARG A 139 3.00 -3.51 -1.45
N ASN A 140 3.97 -3.50 -2.37
CA ASN A 140 4.61 -2.27 -2.85
C ASN A 140 3.72 -1.49 -3.83
N GLU A 141 2.88 -2.17 -4.59
CA GLU A 141 1.91 -1.51 -5.47
C GLU A 141 0.78 -0.86 -4.66
N LEU A 142 0.17 -1.61 -3.73
CA LEU A 142 -0.98 -1.11 -2.98
C LEU A 142 -0.61 0.06 -2.06
N VAL A 143 0.57 0.03 -1.45
CA VAL A 143 1.06 1.16 -0.65
C VAL A 143 1.36 2.39 -1.51
N GLY A 144 1.57 2.22 -2.82
CA GLY A 144 1.70 3.30 -3.78
C GLY A 144 0.46 4.20 -3.84
N LEU A 145 -0.73 3.65 -3.56
CA LEU A 145 -1.98 4.40 -3.48
C LEU A 145 -2.12 5.24 -2.19
N PHE A 146 -1.30 4.99 -1.17
CA PHE A 146 -1.40 5.72 0.08
C PHE A 146 -1.04 7.21 -0.14
N HIS A 147 -1.91 8.09 0.35
CA HIS A 147 -1.78 9.53 0.19
C HIS A 147 -1.26 10.16 1.48
N PHE A 148 0.07 10.23 1.62
CA PHE A 148 0.74 10.77 2.82
C PHE A 148 0.42 12.23 3.12
N ALA A 149 -0.03 12.99 2.11
CA ALA A 149 -0.44 14.38 2.28
C ALA A 149 -1.91 14.54 2.70
N SER A 150 -2.68 13.46 2.85
CA SER A 150 -4.05 13.53 3.34
C SER A 150 -4.11 13.76 4.85
N LEU A 151 -5.06 14.57 5.29
CA LEU A 151 -5.40 14.77 6.71
C LEU A 151 -6.65 13.98 7.13
N THR A 152 -7.40 13.47 6.15
CA THR A 152 -8.67 12.79 6.35
C THR A 152 -8.61 11.38 5.81
N ALA A 153 -9.19 10.45 6.56
CA ALA A 153 -9.36 9.08 6.12
C ALA A 153 -10.52 8.98 5.09
N PRO A 154 -10.50 8.00 4.17
CA PRO A 154 -9.40 7.07 3.93
C PRO A 154 -8.15 7.76 3.35
N MET A 155 -6.97 7.22 3.66
CA MET A 155 -5.66 7.75 3.29
C MET A 155 -5.26 7.47 1.83
N ILE A 156 -6.11 7.87 0.90
CA ILE A 156 -5.99 7.66 -0.55
C ILE A 156 -6.47 8.93 -1.26
N ASP A 157 -6.17 9.10 -2.55
CA ASP A 157 -6.79 10.15 -3.34
C ASP A 157 -8.30 9.88 -3.50
N GLN A 158 -9.11 10.49 -2.64
CA GLN A 158 -10.56 10.27 -2.58
C GLN A 158 -11.30 10.82 -3.79
N SER A 159 -10.69 11.73 -4.56
CA SER A 159 -11.27 12.21 -5.82
C SER A 159 -11.19 11.15 -6.92
N MET A 160 -10.13 10.34 -6.89
CA MET A 160 -9.91 9.27 -7.84
C MET A 160 -10.56 7.97 -7.39
N PHE A 161 -10.48 7.65 -6.09
CA PHE A 161 -11.00 6.44 -5.48
C PHE A 161 -12.16 6.74 -4.50
N PRO A 162 -13.31 7.23 -5.00
CA PRO A 162 -14.43 7.63 -4.15
C PRO A 162 -15.01 6.44 -3.38
N ASN A 163 -15.65 6.73 -2.25
CA ASN A 163 -16.28 5.73 -1.38
C ASN A 163 -15.37 4.54 -1.01
N THR A 164 -14.05 4.75 -0.99
CA THR A 164 -13.12 3.76 -0.44
C THR A 164 -13.38 3.61 1.06
N THR A 165 -13.63 2.38 1.52
CA THR A 165 -13.82 2.13 2.95
C THR A 165 -12.52 2.37 3.71
N SER A 166 -12.60 3.15 4.79
CA SER A 166 -11.49 3.49 5.69
C SER A 166 -11.09 2.27 6.54
N ASN A 167 -10.29 1.37 5.99
CA ASN A 167 -9.90 0.12 6.66
C ASN A 167 -8.66 -0.53 5.99
N PHE A 168 -8.40 -1.81 6.31
CA PHE A 168 -7.30 -2.61 5.77
C PHE A 168 -7.68 -3.27 4.45
N TYR A 169 -6.73 -3.31 3.52
CA TYR A 169 -6.88 -3.90 2.20
C TYR A 169 -5.83 -4.98 1.96
N TRP A 170 -6.27 -6.10 1.38
CA TRP A 170 -5.40 -7.22 1.08
C TRP A 170 -4.38 -6.90 -0.01
N THR A 171 -3.16 -7.41 0.16
CA THR A 171 -2.15 -7.51 -0.90
C THR A 171 -1.96 -8.98 -1.28
N SER A 172 -1.41 -9.27 -2.46
CA SER A 172 -1.01 -10.62 -2.89
C SER A 172 0.28 -11.12 -2.24
N THR A 173 0.95 -10.30 -1.43
CA THR A 173 2.22 -10.69 -0.84
C THR A 173 1.99 -11.47 0.45
N THR A 174 2.49 -12.71 0.50
CA THR A 174 2.55 -13.50 1.74
C THR A 174 3.53 -12.86 2.72
N TYR A 175 3.18 -12.85 4.01
CA TYR A 175 4.06 -12.38 5.06
C TYR A 175 5.14 -13.44 5.30
N ALA A 176 6.39 -13.07 5.07
CA ALA A 176 7.45 -14.07 4.94
C ALA A 176 7.82 -14.72 6.28
N ASP A 177 7.79 -13.97 7.38
CA ASP A 177 8.07 -14.49 8.73
C ASP A 177 6.99 -15.46 9.23
N ASN A 178 5.77 -15.37 8.70
CA ASN A 178 4.70 -16.34 8.97
C ASN A 178 3.79 -16.48 7.75
N THR A 179 3.95 -17.58 7.01
CA THR A 179 3.25 -17.82 5.75
C THR A 179 1.74 -18.06 5.89
N LEU A 180 1.24 -18.27 7.12
CA LEU A 180 -0.20 -18.23 7.42
C LEU A 180 -0.78 -16.83 7.32
N ASN A 181 0.08 -15.81 7.31
CA ASN A 181 -0.29 -14.41 7.19
C ASN A 181 -0.01 -13.88 5.76
N ALA A 182 -0.67 -12.78 5.41
CA ALA A 182 -0.38 -11.97 4.24
C ALA A 182 -0.32 -10.49 4.65
N TRP A 183 0.37 -9.70 3.83
CA TRP A 183 0.47 -8.26 4.06
C TRP A 183 -0.86 -7.56 3.72
N TYR A 184 -1.25 -6.59 4.54
CA TYR A 184 -2.34 -5.65 4.25
C TYR A 184 -1.83 -4.22 4.22
N VAL A 185 -2.51 -3.32 3.50
CA VAL A 185 -2.27 -1.85 3.60
C VAL A 185 -3.41 -1.20 4.38
N ASN A 186 -3.06 -0.29 5.28
CA ASN A 186 -4.00 0.40 6.16
C ASN A 186 -4.38 1.78 5.61
N PHE A 187 -5.66 1.98 5.27
CA PHE A 187 -6.17 3.29 4.85
C PHE A 187 -6.95 4.04 5.95
N ASN A 188 -7.00 3.54 7.19
CA ASN A 188 -7.96 3.96 8.21
C ASN A 188 -7.69 5.34 8.86
N SER A 189 -6.43 5.75 9.09
CA SER A 189 -6.13 7.06 9.72
C SER A 189 -4.64 7.42 9.66
N PRO A 190 -4.27 8.72 9.63
CA PRO A 190 -2.89 9.17 9.84
C PRO A 190 -2.49 9.29 11.33
N ALA A 191 -3.42 9.10 12.29
CA ALA A 191 -3.14 9.31 13.71
C ALA A 191 -2.45 8.09 14.35
N ALA A 192 -1.37 8.28 15.11
CA ALA A 192 -0.67 7.18 15.79
C ALA A 192 -1.49 6.57 16.95
N PRO A 193 -1.19 5.31 17.36
CA PRO A 193 -0.21 4.39 16.75
C PRO A 193 -0.88 3.42 15.77
N PHE A 194 -0.58 3.54 14.47
CA PHE A 194 -0.93 2.51 13.48
C PHE A 194 0.22 2.28 12.51
N ASN A 195 0.30 1.05 12.01
CA ASN A 195 1.24 0.66 10.96
C ASN A 195 0.59 0.98 9.61
N LEU A 196 1.39 1.43 8.64
CA LEU A 196 0.90 1.67 7.28
C LEU A 196 0.59 0.33 6.57
N TYR A 197 1.30 -0.73 6.94
CA TYR A 197 1.00 -2.11 6.57
C TYR A 197 1.62 -3.07 7.60
N ASP A 198 1.08 -4.29 7.70
CA ASP A 198 1.59 -5.36 8.57
C ASP A 198 1.14 -6.74 8.04
N GLY A 199 1.66 -7.83 8.60
CA GLY A 199 1.20 -9.19 8.34
C GLY A 199 0.01 -9.58 9.22
N ILE A 200 -1.06 -10.08 8.61
CA ILE A 200 -2.25 -10.59 9.33
C ILE A 200 -2.72 -11.93 8.75
N ASN A 201 -3.38 -12.74 9.58
CA ASN A 201 -3.84 -14.08 9.22
C ASN A 201 -4.70 -14.09 7.95
N LYS A 202 -4.40 -15.00 7.01
CA LYS A 202 -5.11 -15.11 5.72
C LYS A 202 -6.61 -15.42 5.85
N GLY A 203 -7.06 -15.89 7.02
CA GLY A 203 -8.47 -16.11 7.36
C GLY A 203 -9.23 -14.87 7.84
N THR A 204 -8.58 -13.72 7.98
CA THR A 204 -9.25 -12.45 8.32
C THR A 204 -9.96 -11.87 7.09
N SER A 205 -11.14 -11.27 7.25
CA SER A 205 -11.84 -10.60 6.15
C SER A 205 -11.38 -9.16 6.01
N LEU A 206 -10.69 -8.82 4.92
CA LEU A 206 -10.26 -7.46 4.58
C LEU A 206 -10.80 -7.02 3.22
N PHE A 207 -10.73 -5.73 2.92
CA PHE A 207 -11.21 -5.16 1.67
C PHE A 207 -10.25 -5.45 0.51
N VAL A 208 -10.75 -5.33 -0.72
CA VAL A 208 -10.01 -5.72 -1.92
C VAL A 208 -10.16 -4.67 -3.01
N ARG A 209 -9.04 -4.36 -3.67
CA ARG A 209 -8.96 -3.55 -4.87
C ARG A 209 -7.97 -4.21 -5.82
N CYS A 210 -8.36 -4.41 -7.07
CA CYS A 210 -7.52 -5.10 -8.04
C CYS A 210 -6.65 -4.13 -8.86
N VAL A 211 -5.58 -4.67 -9.42
CA VAL A 211 -4.66 -3.96 -10.32
C VAL A 211 -4.40 -4.79 -11.57
N ALA A 212 -4.04 -4.12 -12.65
CA ALA A 212 -3.61 -4.67 -13.93
C ALA A 212 -2.43 -3.84 -14.46
N ASN A 213 -1.73 -4.37 -15.47
CA ASN A 213 -0.73 -3.61 -16.22
C ASN A 213 -1.39 -2.69 -17.25
#